data_AF-A0A662LGF7-F1
#
_entry.id   AF-A0A662LGF7-F1
#
_cell.length_a   1.000
_cell.length_b   1.000
_cell.length_c   1.000
_cell.angle_alpha   90.00
_cell.angle_beta   90.00
_cell.angle_gamma   90.00
#
_symmetry.space_group_name_H-M   'P 1'
#
loop_
_entity.id
_entity.type
_entity.pdbx_description
1 polymer ?
#
loop_
_entity_poly.entity_id
_entity_poly.type
_entity_poly.pdbx_seq_one_letter_code
_entity_poly.pdbx_strand_id
1 'polypeptide(L)'
;MINCPSCGSDNVRKKGKRVTGAGEKQIYQCRECGRRFTEGLPGIRYPPYVVTDALTLYNMGYNLDEVARSLRKRYKTRLSRSTVGRWIEKNRDIIPFITLREEALKKYDGEMIVEKEVTHRGITYPFAYHRYKLEKRCSDLPGLKGYIENFSEEGRFFEDGERCSEVKLDVRVKKEVKVNLASRMARFVLEGVRVKKERHREIERFMLVNDSATVAVEVPVYFYDKKLGSVSGHIDLLQVRFGDVYVLDYKPDAEGEHPEAQLYFYALAISFRTKVPLQKIKCAWFDESVYYEFSPAKARVSYPGKE
;
A
#
# COMPACT_ATOMS: atom_id res chain seq x y z
N MET A 1 -12.45 14.04 4.30
CA MET A 1 -12.74 14.77 5.55
C MET A 1 -11.42 15.27 6.11
N ILE A 2 -11.44 16.33 6.91
CA ILE A 2 -10.23 16.87 7.54
C ILE A 2 -10.30 16.45 9.00
N ASN A 3 -9.44 15.52 9.37
CA ASN A 3 -9.37 14.99 10.72
C ASN A 3 -8.25 15.68 11.50
N CYS A 4 -8.41 15.77 12.82
CA CYS A 4 -7.39 16.35 13.68
C CYS A 4 -6.15 15.45 13.72
N PRO A 5 -4.95 15.94 13.35
CA PRO A 5 -3.74 15.14 13.38
C PRO A 5 -3.31 14.69 14.77
N SER A 6 -3.83 15.34 15.83
CA SER A 6 -3.47 15.03 17.22
C SER A 6 -4.39 14.01 17.89
N CYS A 7 -5.67 13.94 17.52
CA CYS A 7 -6.64 13.06 18.19
C CYS A 7 -7.56 12.27 17.25
N GLY A 8 -7.41 12.40 15.93
CA GLY A 8 -8.19 11.65 14.93
C GLY A 8 -9.62 12.16 14.69
N SER A 9 -10.17 12.99 15.59
CA SER A 9 -11.54 13.52 15.46
C SER A 9 -11.76 14.30 14.16
N ASP A 10 -12.88 14.05 13.50
CA ASP A 10 -13.41 14.76 12.34
C ASP A 10 -14.19 16.04 12.70
N ASN A 11 -14.44 16.27 14.00
CA ASN A 11 -15.09 17.46 14.53
C ASN A 11 -14.17 18.69 14.47
N VAL A 12 -13.96 19.18 13.25
CA VAL A 12 -12.98 20.21 12.92
C VAL A 12 -13.66 21.41 12.25
N ARG A 13 -13.31 22.62 12.70
CA ARG A 13 -13.78 23.88 12.07
C ARG A 13 -12.65 24.64 11.38
N LYS A 14 -12.98 25.32 10.29
CA LYS A 14 -12.12 26.36 9.69
C LYS A 14 -12.01 27.53 10.67
N LYS A 15 -10.78 27.94 11.01
CA LYS A 15 -10.51 29.01 11.99
C LYS A 15 -9.89 30.28 11.39
N GLY A 16 -9.33 30.18 10.18
CA GLY A 16 -8.74 31.31 9.48
C GLY A 16 -7.75 30.85 8.42
N LYS A 17 -7.00 31.76 7.82
CA LYS A 17 -5.97 31.44 6.82
C LYS A 17 -4.62 32.00 7.26
N ARG A 18 -3.54 31.32 6.87
CA ARG A 18 -2.16 31.77 7.04
C ARG A 18 -1.55 32.03 5.68
N VAL A 19 -1.13 33.26 5.42
CA VAL A 19 -0.35 33.58 4.23
C VAL A 19 1.09 33.07 4.42
N THR A 20 1.59 32.32 3.44
CA THR A 20 2.98 31.85 3.41
C THR A 20 3.62 32.24 2.08
N GLY A 21 4.95 32.16 1.98
CA GLY A 21 5.64 32.39 0.70
C GLY A 21 5.28 31.39 -0.42
N ALA A 22 4.52 30.35 -0.12
CA ALA A 22 3.99 29.38 -1.08
C ALA A 22 2.47 29.53 -1.35
N GLY A 23 1.83 30.57 -0.79
CA GLY A 23 0.39 30.82 -0.88
C GLY A 23 -0.34 30.78 0.47
N GLU A 24 -1.67 30.89 0.44
CA GLU A 24 -2.53 30.81 1.63
C GLU A 24 -2.73 29.36 2.07
N LYS A 25 -2.58 29.08 3.36
CA LYS A 25 -2.94 27.80 3.99
C LYS A 25 -4.14 27.98 4.91
N GLN A 26 -5.15 27.13 4.77
CA GLN A 26 -6.29 27.10 5.70
C GLN A 26 -5.85 26.56 7.06
N ILE A 27 -6.16 27.30 8.13
CA ILE A 27 -6.03 26.87 9.53
C ILE A 27 -7.35 26.25 9.97
N TYR A 28 -7.24 25.09 10.59
CA TYR A 28 -8.28 24.32 11.21
C TYR A 28 -8.10 24.30 12.73
N GLN A 29 -9.20 24.13 13.46
CA GLN A 29 -9.19 23.84 14.89
C GLN A 29 -10.10 22.65 15.17
N CYS A 30 -9.56 21.65 15.86
CA CYS A 30 -10.35 20.54 16.39
C CYS A 30 -11.20 21.02 17.58
N ARG A 31 -12.48 20.66 17.60
CA ARG A 31 -13.39 20.99 18.70
C ARG A 31 -13.24 20.03 19.89
N GLU A 32 -12.77 18.81 19.67
CA GLU A 32 -12.52 17.84 20.74
C GLU A 32 -11.26 18.18 21.55
N CYS A 33 -10.09 18.24 20.91
CA CYS A 33 -8.82 18.48 21.62
C CYS A 33 -8.37 19.95 21.64
N GLY A 34 -9.13 20.86 21.02
CA GLY A 34 -8.84 22.31 20.96
C GLY A 34 -7.63 22.72 20.10
N ARG A 35 -6.80 21.77 19.65
CA ARG A 35 -5.57 22.04 18.89
C ARG A 35 -5.85 22.60 17.51
N ARG A 36 -4.94 23.47 17.04
CA ARG A 36 -4.98 24.07 15.71
C ARG A 36 -3.97 23.37 14.79
N PHE A 37 -4.33 23.23 13.53
CA PHE A 37 -3.47 22.65 12.50
C PHE A 37 -3.76 23.27 11.15
N THR A 38 -2.91 23.03 10.16
CA THR A 38 -3.09 23.50 8.78
C THR A 38 -3.10 22.31 7.84
N GLU A 39 -3.70 22.45 6.67
CA GLU A 39 -3.54 21.48 5.58
C GLU A 39 -2.07 21.30 5.17
N GLY A 40 -1.72 20.04 4.88
CA GLY A 40 -0.42 19.59 4.43
C GLY A 40 0.55 19.26 5.56
N LEU A 41 1.73 18.77 5.17
CA LEU A 41 2.69 18.18 6.10
C LEU A 41 3.22 19.21 7.13
N PRO A 42 3.18 18.91 8.45
CA PRO A 42 3.61 19.82 9.50
C PRO A 42 5.05 20.32 9.28
N GLY A 43 5.24 21.64 9.29
CA GLY A 43 6.56 22.26 9.12
C GLY A 43 7.13 22.20 7.70
N ILE A 44 6.35 21.76 6.71
CA ILE A 44 6.76 21.74 5.29
C ILE A 44 5.94 22.76 4.50
N ARG A 45 6.66 23.63 3.77
CA ARG A 45 6.06 24.69 2.93
C ARG A 45 5.58 24.17 1.58
N TYR A 46 6.09 23.02 1.14
CA TYR A 46 5.80 22.43 -0.16
C TYR A 46 4.54 21.57 -0.09
N PRO A 47 3.81 21.42 -1.20
CA PRO A 47 2.67 20.51 -1.26
C PRO A 47 3.09 19.07 -0.92
N PRO A 48 2.26 18.29 -0.21
CA PRO A 48 2.64 16.95 0.25
C PRO A 48 3.05 16.00 -0.89
N TYR A 49 2.38 16.08 -2.05
CA TYR A 49 2.74 15.26 -3.22
C TYR A 49 4.17 15.53 -3.75
N VAL A 50 4.70 16.75 -3.57
CA VAL A 50 6.09 17.05 -3.93
C VAL A 50 7.06 16.33 -2.99
N VAL A 51 6.66 16.18 -1.71
CA VAL A 51 7.46 15.49 -0.70
C VAL A 51 7.40 14.00 -0.93
N THR A 52 6.23 13.39 -1.14
CA THR A 52 6.09 11.96 -1.43
C THR A 52 6.92 11.57 -2.66
N ASP A 53 6.85 12.35 -3.74
CA ASP A 53 7.66 12.13 -4.93
C ASP A 53 9.16 12.24 -4.66
N ALA A 54 9.59 13.16 -3.79
CA ALA A 54 10.99 13.28 -3.41
C ALA A 54 11.51 12.03 -2.69
N LEU A 55 10.71 11.50 -1.75
CA LEU A 55 11.06 10.29 -1.02
C LEU A 55 11.13 9.07 -1.96
N THR A 56 10.11 8.92 -2.81
CA THR A 56 10.02 7.83 -3.80
C THR A 56 11.17 7.90 -4.80
N LEU A 57 11.43 9.06 -5.44
CA LEU A 57 12.57 9.22 -6.37
C LEU A 57 13.90 8.88 -5.69
N TYR A 58 14.12 9.36 -4.46
CA TYR A 58 15.35 9.03 -3.76
C TYR A 58 15.51 7.52 -3.58
N ASN A 59 14.48 6.83 -3.10
CA ASN A 59 14.51 5.38 -2.90
C ASN A 59 14.54 4.57 -4.21
N MET A 60 14.09 5.12 -5.33
CA MET A 60 14.26 4.51 -6.66
C MET A 60 15.70 4.60 -7.20
N GLY A 61 16.59 5.36 -6.56
CA GLY A 61 18.03 5.37 -6.89
C GLY A 61 18.62 6.74 -7.17
N TYR A 62 17.76 7.75 -7.40
CA TYR A 62 18.23 9.11 -7.66
C TYR A 62 18.95 9.71 -6.45
N ASN A 63 20.03 10.45 -6.69
CA ASN A 63 20.70 11.23 -5.66
C ASN A 63 19.93 12.54 -5.37
N LEU A 64 20.30 13.24 -4.29
CA LEU A 64 19.59 14.44 -3.83
C LEU A 64 19.50 15.55 -4.89
N ASP A 65 20.53 15.70 -5.73
CA ASP A 65 20.59 16.72 -6.77
C ASP A 65 19.67 16.38 -7.94
N GLU A 66 19.64 15.11 -8.34
CA GLU A 66 18.72 14.61 -9.36
C GLU A 66 17.26 14.70 -8.92
N VAL A 67 16.95 14.28 -7.68
CA VAL A 67 15.60 14.43 -7.11
C VAL A 67 15.18 15.90 -7.16
N ALA A 68 16.03 16.81 -6.67
CA ALA A 68 15.72 18.23 -6.68
C ALA A 68 15.51 18.75 -8.11
N ARG A 69 16.39 18.38 -9.07
CA ARG A 69 16.29 18.79 -10.47
C ARG A 69 15.00 18.30 -11.12
N SER A 70 14.64 17.03 -10.94
CA SER A 70 13.42 16.41 -11.46
C SER A 70 12.16 17.10 -10.94
N LEU A 71 12.10 17.39 -9.63
CA LEU A 71 10.94 18.05 -9.02
C LEU A 71 10.83 19.53 -9.36
N ARG A 72 11.96 20.26 -9.51
CA ARG A 72 11.96 21.62 -10.05
C ARG A 72 11.35 21.65 -11.46
N LYS A 73 11.75 20.72 -12.32
CA LYS A 73 11.24 20.61 -13.71
C LYS A 73 9.75 20.30 -13.75
N ARG A 74 9.32 19.28 -12.99
CA ARG A 74 7.94 18.75 -12.93
C ARG A 74 6.97 19.77 -12.33
N TYR A 75 7.30 20.34 -11.18
CA TYR A 75 6.39 21.16 -10.38
C TYR A 75 6.66 22.67 -10.44
N LYS A 76 7.64 23.10 -11.24
CA LYS A 76 8.04 24.52 -11.37
C LYS A 76 8.35 25.18 -10.02
N THR A 77 8.99 24.43 -9.12
CA THR A 77 9.34 24.90 -7.77
C THR A 77 10.81 25.34 -7.68
N ARG A 78 11.17 26.08 -6.63
CA ARG A 78 12.57 26.43 -6.28
C ARG A 78 13.17 25.47 -5.23
N LEU A 79 13.03 24.17 -5.46
CA LEU A 79 13.49 23.13 -4.53
C LEU A 79 15.02 22.98 -4.56
N SER A 80 15.68 22.97 -3.40
CA SER A 80 17.14 22.77 -3.28
C SER A 80 17.50 21.36 -2.82
N ARG A 81 18.73 20.91 -3.14
CA ARG A 81 19.33 19.64 -2.68
C ARG A 81 19.21 19.46 -1.17
N SER A 82 19.57 20.49 -0.40
CA SER A 82 19.52 20.48 1.07
C SER A 82 18.09 20.34 1.61
N THR A 83 17.09 20.85 0.89
CA THR A 83 15.68 20.67 1.28
C THR A 83 15.25 19.22 1.13
N VAL A 84 15.63 18.57 0.02
CA VAL A 84 15.38 17.14 -0.20
C VAL A 84 16.04 16.31 0.90
N GLY A 85 17.33 16.55 1.19
CA GLY A 85 18.05 15.84 2.26
C GLY A 85 17.35 15.96 3.62
N ARG A 86 16.84 17.15 3.96
CA ARG A 86 16.07 17.35 5.21
C ARG A 86 14.76 16.57 5.23
N TRP A 87 14.07 16.44 4.09
CA TRP A 87 12.85 15.64 4.02
C TRP A 87 13.13 14.15 4.15
N ILE A 88 14.21 13.67 3.55
CA ILE A 88 14.64 12.28 3.69
C ILE A 88 14.91 11.98 5.17
N GLU A 89 15.73 12.78 5.84
CA GLU A 89 16.07 12.57 7.25
C GLU A 89 14.82 12.63 8.15
N LYS A 90 13.95 13.61 7.91
CA LYS A 90 12.73 13.80 8.73
C LYS A 90 11.73 12.65 8.63
N ASN A 91 11.71 11.91 7.51
CA ASN A 91 10.69 10.88 7.25
C ASN A 91 11.28 9.46 7.19
N ARG A 92 12.50 9.22 7.71
CA ARG A 92 13.16 7.90 7.65
C ARG A 92 12.33 6.76 8.22
N ASP A 93 11.52 7.07 9.23
CA ASP A 93 10.59 6.14 9.88
C ASP A 93 9.34 5.82 9.05
N ILE A 94 9.02 6.65 8.05
CA ILE A 94 7.95 6.43 7.07
C ILE A 94 8.48 5.73 5.80
N ILE A 95 9.79 5.75 5.55
CA ILE A 95 10.40 5.16 4.35
C ILE A 95 11.51 4.16 4.65
N PRO A 96 11.22 3.08 5.42
CA PRO A 96 12.23 2.16 5.94
C PRO A 96 13.07 1.47 4.85
N PHE A 97 12.65 1.43 3.59
CA PHE A 97 13.50 0.93 2.50
C PHE A 97 14.85 1.67 2.39
N ILE A 98 14.96 2.90 2.91
CA ILE A 98 16.22 3.65 2.94
C ILE A 98 17.37 2.86 3.60
N THR A 99 17.07 1.96 4.54
CA THR A 99 18.10 1.13 5.20
C THR A 99 18.62 0.01 4.31
N LEU A 100 17.90 -0.32 3.23
CA LEU A 100 18.24 -1.37 2.26
C LEU A 100 18.72 -0.79 0.92
N ARG A 101 18.51 0.52 0.71
CA ARG A 101 18.73 1.23 -0.55
C ARG A 101 20.13 1.03 -1.11
N GLU A 102 21.18 1.16 -0.30
CA GLU A 102 22.55 1.08 -0.79
C GLU A 102 22.87 -0.33 -1.36
N GLU A 103 22.48 -1.38 -0.64
CA GLU A 103 22.66 -2.77 -1.07
C GLU A 103 21.85 -3.05 -2.34
N ALA A 104 20.61 -2.54 -2.40
CA ALA A 104 19.74 -2.70 -3.56
C ALA A 104 20.30 -2.05 -4.82
N LEU A 105 20.85 -0.83 -4.71
CA LEU A 105 21.44 -0.11 -5.84
C LEU A 105 22.72 -0.77 -6.34
N LYS A 106 23.56 -1.30 -5.45
CA LYS A 106 24.75 -2.08 -5.86
C LYS A 106 24.39 -3.29 -6.71
N LYS A 107 23.21 -3.87 -6.52
CA LYS A 107 22.78 -5.09 -7.19
C LYS A 107 21.94 -4.86 -8.46
N TYR A 108 21.12 -3.81 -8.47
CA TYR A 108 20.12 -3.60 -9.53
C TYR A 108 20.26 -2.27 -10.27
N ASP A 109 21.25 -1.44 -9.95
CA ASP A 109 21.56 -0.16 -10.63
C ASP A 109 20.34 0.75 -10.87
N GLY A 110 19.41 0.78 -9.91
CA GLY A 110 18.17 1.57 -9.99
C GLY A 110 17.01 0.89 -10.73
N GLU A 111 17.23 -0.19 -11.48
CA GLU A 111 16.18 -1.00 -12.14
C GLU A 111 15.51 -1.98 -11.17
N MET A 112 14.97 -1.43 -10.08
CA MET A 112 14.47 -2.22 -8.96
C MET A 112 12.99 -2.58 -9.07
N ILE A 113 12.21 -1.87 -9.89
CA ILE A 113 10.76 -2.10 -10.06
C ILE A 113 10.51 -2.75 -11.42
N VAL A 114 9.70 -3.80 -11.43
CA VAL A 114 9.14 -4.40 -12.65
C VAL A 114 7.64 -4.15 -12.62
N GLU A 115 7.11 -3.55 -13.68
CA GLU A 115 5.68 -3.35 -13.90
C GLU A 115 5.21 -4.25 -15.05
N LYS A 116 4.03 -4.85 -14.91
CA LYS A 116 3.34 -5.66 -15.91
C LYS A 116 1.87 -5.22 -15.92
N GLU A 117 1.27 -5.12 -17.10
CA GLU A 117 -0.16 -4.91 -17.24
C GLU A 117 -0.86 -6.27 -17.24
N VAL A 118 -1.89 -6.41 -16.41
CA VAL A 118 -2.72 -7.62 -16.33
C VAL A 118 -4.16 -7.25 -16.60
N THR A 119 -4.76 -7.81 -17.63
CA THR A 119 -6.16 -7.55 -17.99
C THR A 119 -7.07 -8.62 -17.39
N HIS A 120 -8.08 -8.19 -16.66
CA HIS A 120 -9.07 -9.06 -16.05
C HIS A 120 -10.48 -8.50 -16.25
N ARG A 121 -11.30 -9.23 -17.02
CA ARG A 121 -12.63 -8.81 -17.49
C ARG A 121 -12.63 -7.38 -18.10
N GLY A 122 -11.66 -7.09 -18.96
CA GLY A 122 -11.54 -5.80 -19.67
C GLY A 122 -11.02 -4.63 -18.84
N ILE A 123 -10.61 -4.85 -17.57
CA ILE A 123 -9.96 -3.85 -16.73
C ILE A 123 -8.47 -4.20 -16.62
N THR A 124 -7.59 -3.24 -16.88
CA THR A 124 -6.14 -3.40 -16.76
C THR A 124 -5.66 -2.99 -15.37
N TYR A 125 -4.97 -3.91 -14.70
CA TYR A 125 -4.37 -3.73 -13.38
C TYR A 125 -2.85 -3.59 -13.51
N PRO A 126 -2.22 -2.60 -12.84
CA PRO A 126 -0.79 -2.34 -12.93
C PRO A 126 -0.01 -3.20 -11.93
N PHE A 127 0.03 -4.52 -12.17
CA PHE A 127 0.83 -5.45 -11.35
C PHE A 127 2.30 -5.01 -11.33
N ALA A 128 2.86 -4.83 -10.14
CA ALA A 128 4.26 -4.44 -10.01
C ALA A 128 4.94 -5.11 -8.82
N TYR A 129 6.25 -5.35 -8.94
CA TYR A 129 7.05 -5.90 -7.85
C TYR A 129 8.44 -5.28 -7.78
N HIS A 130 9.03 -5.32 -6.59
CA HIS A 130 10.36 -4.80 -6.32
C HIS A 130 11.37 -5.94 -6.26
N ARG A 131 12.24 -6.04 -7.28
CA ARG A 131 13.19 -7.15 -7.51
C ARG A 131 14.03 -7.47 -6.28
N TYR A 132 14.72 -6.46 -5.74
CA TYR A 132 15.58 -6.65 -4.57
C TYR A 132 14.82 -7.09 -3.32
N LYS A 133 13.67 -6.47 -3.01
CA LYS A 133 12.87 -6.85 -1.83
C LYS A 133 12.29 -8.25 -1.99
N LEU A 134 11.80 -8.59 -3.19
CA LEU A 134 11.31 -9.93 -3.49
C LEU A 134 12.41 -10.97 -3.29
N GLU A 135 13.59 -10.75 -3.84
CA GLU A 135 14.72 -11.66 -3.67
C GLU A 135 15.16 -11.79 -2.20
N LYS A 136 15.34 -10.67 -1.50
CA LYS A 136 15.84 -10.65 -0.14
C LYS A 136 14.85 -11.18 0.89
N ARG A 137 13.56 -10.88 0.73
CA ARG A 137 12.53 -11.25 1.71
C ARG A 137 11.96 -12.65 1.45
N CYS A 138 11.99 -13.13 0.21
CA CYS A 138 11.47 -14.45 -0.16
C CYS A 138 12.57 -15.51 -0.34
N SER A 139 13.75 -15.35 0.29
CA SER A 139 14.82 -16.35 0.22
C SER A 139 14.35 -17.75 0.65
N ASP A 140 13.51 -17.79 1.69
CA ASP A 140 12.92 -19.04 2.24
C ASP A 140 11.51 -19.31 1.70
N LEU A 141 11.07 -18.55 0.68
CA LEU A 141 9.75 -18.67 0.04
C LEU A 141 9.92 -18.78 -1.49
N PRO A 142 10.68 -19.77 -2.01
CA PRO A 142 11.02 -19.85 -3.44
C PRO A 142 9.79 -19.97 -4.34
N GLY A 143 8.72 -20.66 -3.89
CA GLY A 143 7.47 -20.75 -4.64
C GLY A 143 6.74 -19.43 -4.79
N LEU A 144 6.79 -18.54 -3.78
CA LEU A 144 6.22 -17.20 -3.86
C LEU A 144 7.04 -16.31 -4.79
N LYS A 145 8.36 -16.33 -4.65
CA LYS A 145 9.27 -15.59 -5.53
C LYS A 145 9.04 -15.99 -6.99
N GLY A 146 9.08 -17.29 -7.29
CA GLY A 146 8.89 -17.82 -8.63
C GLY A 146 7.53 -17.50 -9.24
N TYR A 147 6.46 -17.51 -8.42
CA TYR A 147 5.12 -17.12 -8.86
C TYR A 147 5.07 -15.65 -9.31
N ILE A 148 5.66 -14.73 -8.55
CA ILE A 148 5.65 -13.30 -8.85
C ILE A 148 6.53 -12.96 -10.07
N GLU A 149 7.75 -13.49 -10.13
CA GLU A 149 8.70 -13.21 -11.22
C GLU A 149 8.17 -13.71 -12.56
N ASN A 150 7.66 -14.95 -12.57
CA ASN A 150 7.25 -15.65 -13.78
C ASN A 150 5.75 -15.53 -14.09
N PHE A 151 5.01 -14.68 -13.37
CA PHE A 151 3.60 -14.50 -13.67
C PHE A 151 3.41 -14.07 -15.13
N SER A 152 2.56 -14.82 -15.83
CA SER A 152 2.04 -14.56 -17.16
C SER A 152 0.53 -14.78 -17.11
N GLU A 153 -0.24 -14.02 -17.89
CA GLU A 153 -1.69 -14.16 -17.95
C GLU A 153 -2.11 -15.59 -18.33
N GLU A 154 -2.73 -16.32 -17.40
CA GLU A 154 -3.40 -17.59 -17.70
C GLU A 154 -4.86 -17.29 -18.09
N GLY A 155 -5.08 -17.01 -19.39
CA GLY A 155 -6.28 -16.36 -19.94
C GLY A 155 -7.65 -16.86 -19.45
N ARG A 156 -7.83 -18.16 -19.15
CA ARG A 156 -9.15 -18.66 -18.73
C ARG A 156 -9.59 -18.25 -17.33
N PHE A 157 -8.67 -18.09 -16.37
CA PHE A 157 -9.04 -17.76 -14.99
C PHE A 157 -9.41 -16.29 -14.81
N PHE A 158 -8.91 -15.43 -15.69
CA PHE A 158 -9.14 -13.99 -15.64
C PHE A 158 -10.20 -13.50 -16.63
N GLU A 159 -10.65 -14.36 -17.55
CA GLU A 159 -11.79 -14.10 -18.44
C GLU A 159 -13.10 -14.68 -17.87
N ASP A 160 -13.09 -15.97 -17.51
CA ASP A 160 -14.28 -16.74 -17.12
C ASP A 160 -14.12 -17.32 -15.70
N GLY A 161 -14.66 -16.61 -14.69
CA GLY A 161 -14.61 -17.04 -13.29
C GLY A 161 -15.05 -15.95 -12.32
N GLU A 162 -15.47 -16.32 -11.11
CA GLU A 162 -15.93 -15.40 -10.08
C GLU A 162 -14.78 -14.53 -9.52
N ARG A 163 -15.05 -13.24 -9.25
CA ARG A 163 -14.06 -12.41 -8.54
C ARG A 163 -14.07 -12.73 -7.06
N CYS A 164 -12.90 -12.78 -6.42
CA CYS A 164 -12.79 -12.98 -4.97
C CYS A 164 -13.67 -12.02 -4.16
N SER A 165 -13.88 -10.79 -4.65
CA SER A 165 -14.74 -9.78 -4.01
C SER A 165 -16.25 -9.98 -4.24
N GLU A 166 -16.63 -10.77 -5.24
CA GLU A 166 -18.04 -11.03 -5.62
C GLU A 166 -18.58 -12.30 -4.96
N VAL A 167 -17.69 -13.25 -4.60
CA VAL A 167 -18.07 -14.49 -3.95
C VAL A 167 -18.56 -14.26 -2.52
N LYS A 168 -19.81 -14.64 -2.25
CA LYS A 168 -20.38 -14.63 -0.89
C LYS A 168 -19.92 -15.87 -0.12
N LEU A 169 -19.09 -15.66 0.89
CA LEU A 169 -18.63 -16.67 1.83
C LEU A 169 -18.71 -16.11 3.26
N ASP A 170 -19.36 -16.82 4.19
CA ASP A 170 -19.31 -16.41 5.62
C ASP A 170 -17.97 -16.87 6.20
N VAL A 171 -17.11 -15.90 6.48
CA VAL A 171 -15.77 -16.11 7.03
C VAL A 171 -15.69 -15.44 8.39
N ARG A 172 -15.72 -16.24 9.45
CA ARG A 172 -15.61 -15.77 10.84
C ARG A 172 -14.18 -15.90 11.33
N VAL A 173 -13.61 -14.79 11.76
CA VAL A 173 -12.21 -14.69 12.19
C VAL A 173 -12.10 -13.92 13.50
N LYS A 174 -11.09 -14.27 14.31
CA LYS A 174 -10.65 -13.41 15.40
C LYS A 174 -9.66 -12.40 14.82
N LYS A 175 -10.04 -11.12 14.83
CA LYS A 175 -9.20 -10.02 14.33
C LYS A 175 -8.47 -9.30 15.46
N GLU A 176 -7.23 -8.91 15.20
CA GLU A 176 -6.46 -7.96 15.99
C GLU A 176 -6.63 -6.57 15.40
N VAL A 177 -6.74 -5.55 16.26
CA VAL A 177 -6.87 -4.15 15.85
C VAL A 177 -5.62 -3.40 16.31
N LYS A 178 -4.98 -2.69 15.38
CA LYS A 178 -3.75 -1.93 15.65
C LYS A 178 -3.64 -0.70 14.75
N VAL A 179 -2.66 0.14 15.05
CA VAL A 179 -2.19 1.19 14.12
C VAL A 179 -0.71 0.92 13.90
N ASN A 180 -0.31 0.73 12.65
CA ASN A 180 1.07 0.34 12.30
C ASN A 180 1.63 1.24 11.18
N LEU A 181 2.77 0.84 10.62
CA LEU A 181 3.43 1.58 9.56
C LEU A 181 2.58 1.70 8.28
N ALA A 182 1.78 0.69 7.92
CA ALA A 182 0.91 0.76 6.75
C ALA A 182 -0.12 1.89 6.89
N SER A 183 -0.80 1.98 8.04
CA SER A 183 -1.72 3.09 8.33
C SER A 183 -1.03 4.45 8.36
N ARG A 184 0.20 4.51 8.90
CA ARG A 184 1.00 5.75 8.92
C ARG A 184 1.44 6.19 7.52
N MET A 185 1.83 5.25 6.65
CA MET A 185 2.16 5.51 5.25
C MET A 185 0.93 5.97 4.47
N ALA A 186 -0.21 5.29 4.63
CA ALA A 186 -1.47 5.71 4.03
C ALA A 186 -1.81 7.15 4.43
N ARG A 187 -1.78 7.48 5.73
CA ARG A 187 -1.97 8.85 6.22
C ARG A 187 -1.03 9.85 5.56
N PHE A 188 0.26 9.51 5.47
CA PHE A 188 1.28 10.38 4.89
C PHE A 188 1.02 10.66 3.40
N VAL A 189 0.67 9.62 2.64
CA VAL A 189 0.40 9.71 1.20
C VAL A 189 -0.88 10.48 0.92
N LEU A 190 -1.95 10.20 1.68
CA LEU A 190 -3.28 10.77 1.46
C LEU A 190 -3.33 12.30 1.64
N GLU A 191 -2.40 12.90 2.40
CA GLU A 191 -2.21 14.36 2.47
C GLU A 191 -1.87 14.98 1.10
N GLY A 192 -1.27 14.19 0.19
CA GLY A 192 -0.89 14.62 -1.16
C GLY A 192 -1.90 14.27 -2.26
N VAL A 193 -2.81 13.33 -2.00
CA VAL A 193 -3.74 12.82 -3.01
C VAL A 193 -4.88 13.80 -3.22
N ARG A 194 -5.00 14.31 -4.45
CA ARG A 194 -6.03 15.28 -4.82
C ARG A 194 -7.32 14.62 -5.31
N VAL A 195 -7.20 13.49 -6.00
CA VAL A 195 -8.35 12.80 -6.61
C VAL A 195 -8.63 11.52 -5.84
N LYS A 196 -9.85 11.36 -5.32
CA LYS A 196 -10.22 10.20 -4.48
C LYS A 196 -9.96 8.85 -5.15
N LYS A 197 -10.19 8.75 -6.47
CA LYS A 197 -9.97 7.52 -7.25
C LYS A 197 -8.49 7.10 -7.36
N GLU A 198 -7.56 8.02 -7.09
CA GLU A 198 -6.11 7.75 -7.16
C GLU A 198 -5.54 7.25 -5.83
N ARG A 199 -6.31 7.34 -4.73
CA ARG A 199 -5.83 7.01 -3.37
C ARG A 199 -5.17 5.64 -3.29
N HIS A 200 -5.84 4.65 -3.87
CA HIS A 200 -5.39 3.26 -3.87
C HIS A 200 -4.02 3.14 -4.55
N ARG A 201 -3.96 3.54 -5.82
CA ARG A 201 -2.74 3.54 -6.65
C ARG A 201 -1.57 4.29 -6.01
N GLU A 202 -1.83 5.46 -5.42
CA GLU A 202 -0.77 6.27 -4.80
C GLU A 202 -0.20 5.59 -3.54
N ILE A 203 -1.04 4.94 -2.74
CA ILE A 203 -0.60 4.17 -1.56
C ILE A 203 0.23 2.96 -2.00
N GLU A 204 -0.26 2.19 -2.96
CA GLU A 204 0.44 1.02 -3.50
C GLU A 204 1.82 1.38 -4.03
N ARG A 205 1.90 2.38 -4.92
CA ARG A 205 3.17 2.84 -5.50
C ARG A 205 4.13 3.34 -4.42
N PHE A 206 3.62 4.10 -3.47
CA PHE A 206 4.46 4.61 -2.38
C PHE A 206 5.00 3.48 -1.52
N MET A 207 4.16 2.52 -1.12
CA MET A 207 4.57 1.39 -0.29
C MET A 207 5.50 0.43 -1.05
N LEU A 208 5.25 0.18 -2.35
CA LEU A 208 6.12 -0.65 -3.18
C LEU A 208 7.54 -0.11 -3.29
N VAL A 209 7.74 1.21 -3.22
CA VAL A 209 9.09 1.79 -3.24
C VAL A 209 9.66 1.96 -1.84
N ASN A 210 8.86 2.47 -0.90
CA ASN A 210 9.38 3.01 0.35
C ASN A 210 9.25 2.08 1.56
N ASP A 211 8.31 1.13 1.54
CA ASP A 211 8.23 0.13 2.60
C ASP A 211 9.28 -0.95 2.39
N SER A 212 9.89 -1.43 3.47
CA SER A 212 10.93 -2.46 3.40
C SER A 212 10.37 -3.88 3.30
N ALA A 213 9.05 -4.04 3.52
CA ALA A 213 8.37 -5.33 3.54
C ALA A 213 7.45 -5.56 2.34
N THR A 214 6.82 -4.52 1.76
CA THR A 214 6.05 -4.66 0.51
C THR A 214 6.92 -5.15 -0.63
N VAL A 215 6.66 -6.35 -1.14
CA VAL A 215 7.40 -6.95 -2.26
C VAL A 215 6.70 -6.76 -3.60
N ALA A 216 5.37 -6.67 -3.60
CA ALA A 216 4.55 -6.52 -4.80
C ALA A 216 3.21 -5.84 -4.50
N VAL A 217 2.57 -5.31 -5.55
CA VAL A 217 1.25 -4.65 -5.53
C VAL A 217 0.43 -5.11 -6.73
N GLU A 218 -0.90 -5.01 -6.61
CA GLU A 218 -1.85 -5.46 -7.63
C GLU A 218 -1.54 -6.91 -8.08
N VAL A 219 -1.22 -7.78 -7.11
CA VAL A 219 -0.72 -9.14 -7.39
C VAL A 219 -1.87 -10.00 -7.89
N PRO A 220 -1.83 -10.46 -9.15
CA PRO A 220 -2.87 -11.31 -9.70
C PRO A 220 -2.85 -12.67 -9.00
N VAL A 221 -4.03 -13.17 -8.63
CA VAL A 221 -4.21 -14.46 -7.95
C VAL A 221 -5.44 -15.18 -8.48
N TYR A 222 -5.36 -16.50 -8.50
CA TYR A 222 -6.44 -17.35 -9.00
C TYR A 222 -6.27 -18.79 -8.52
N PHE A 223 -7.39 -19.49 -8.44
CA PHE A 223 -7.45 -20.91 -8.14
C PHE A 223 -8.79 -21.49 -8.61
N TYR A 224 -8.91 -22.81 -8.60
CA TYR A 224 -10.16 -23.51 -8.87
C TYR A 224 -10.74 -24.06 -7.56
N ASP A 225 -12.00 -23.73 -7.28
CA ASP A 225 -12.79 -24.31 -6.20
C ASP A 225 -13.87 -25.23 -6.79
N LYS A 226 -14.07 -26.41 -6.21
CA LYS A 226 -15.04 -27.38 -6.75
C LYS A 226 -16.49 -26.90 -6.71
N LYS A 227 -16.83 -26.01 -5.79
CA LYS A 227 -18.17 -25.46 -5.59
C LYS A 227 -18.36 -24.13 -6.31
N LEU A 228 -17.30 -23.31 -6.39
CA LEU A 228 -17.38 -21.95 -6.95
C LEU A 228 -16.86 -21.87 -8.40
N GLY A 229 -16.15 -22.90 -8.88
CA GLY A 229 -15.45 -22.86 -10.16
C GLY A 229 -14.15 -22.07 -10.09
N SER A 230 -13.78 -21.43 -11.20
CA SER A 230 -12.62 -20.54 -11.27
C SER A 230 -12.86 -19.30 -10.41
N VAL A 231 -11.92 -18.99 -9.52
CA VAL A 231 -11.93 -17.79 -8.69
C VAL A 231 -10.65 -17.00 -8.94
N SER A 232 -10.75 -15.68 -9.16
CA SER A 232 -9.60 -14.82 -9.41
C SER A 232 -9.73 -13.41 -8.80
N GLY A 233 -8.62 -12.68 -8.71
CA GLY A 233 -8.60 -11.30 -8.27
C GLY A 233 -7.18 -10.74 -8.17
N HIS A 234 -7.05 -9.56 -7.57
CA HIS A 234 -5.78 -8.82 -7.44
C HIS A 234 -5.60 -8.38 -5.99
N ILE A 235 -4.44 -8.72 -5.41
CA ILE A 235 -4.08 -8.33 -4.05
C ILE A 235 -3.41 -6.96 -4.12
N ASP A 236 -4.00 -5.95 -3.48
CA ASP A 236 -3.47 -4.58 -3.48
C ASP A 236 -2.00 -4.55 -3.04
N LEU A 237 -1.68 -5.20 -1.91
CA LEU A 237 -0.37 -5.14 -1.27
C LEU A 237 0.04 -6.52 -0.78
N LEU A 238 1.20 -6.99 -1.25
CA LEU A 238 1.82 -8.20 -0.72
C LEU A 238 3.10 -7.84 0.02
N GLN A 239 3.17 -8.20 1.29
CA GLN A 239 4.36 -7.99 2.11
C GLN A 239 4.94 -9.31 2.61
N VAL A 240 6.25 -9.31 2.88
CA VAL A 240 6.91 -10.42 3.56
C VAL A 240 7.66 -9.88 4.78
N ARG A 241 7.24 -10.35 5.97
CA ARG A 241 7.77 -9.91 7.26
C ARG A 241 8.23 -11.14 8.03
N PHE A 242 9.53 -11.22 8.35
CA PHE A 242 10.10 -12.31 9.15
C PHE A 242 9.73 -13.73 8.64
N GLY A 243 9.66 -13.91 7.31
CA GLY A 243 9.33 -15.19 6.68
C GLY A 243 7.83 -15.49 6.56
N ASP A 244 6.96 -14.65 7.12
CA ASP A 244 5.51 -14.72 6.95
C ASP A 244 5.05 -13.80 5.81
N VAL A 245 4.03 -14.23 5.07
CA VAL A 245 3.40 -13.50 3.97
C VAL A 245 2.18 -12.77 4.47
N TYR A 246 2.07 -11.49 4.16
CA TYR A 246 0.94 -10.65 4.53
C TYR A 246 0.23 -10.19 3.26
N VAL A 247 -1.03 -10.59 3.15
CA VAL A 247 -1.99 -10.16 2.13
C VAL A 247 -2.74 -8.96 2.69
N LEU A 248 -2.47 -7.78 2.14
CA LEU A 248 -3.06 -6.51 2.57
C LEU A 248 -4.01 -5.99 1.50
N ASP A 249 -5.12 -5.43 1.96
CA ASP A 249 -6.12 -4.78 1.13
C ASP A 249 -6.42 -3.38 1.73
N TYR A 250 -6.22 -2.32 0.96
CA TYR A 250 -6.49 -0.94 1.39
C TYR A 250 -7.95 -0.61 1.12
N LYS A 251 -8.70 -0.38 2.21
CA LYS A 251 -10.11 0.01 2.14
C LYS A 251 -10.29 1.40 2.74
N PRO A 252 -10.69 2.42 1.98
CA PRO A 252 -11.16 3.67 2.57
C PRO A 252 -12.33 3.35 3.53
N ASP A 253 -12.28 3.87 4.75
CA ASP A 253 -13.25 3.53 5.82
C ASP A 253 -13.17 2.06 6.26
N ALA A 254 -11.96 1.61 6.62
CA ALA A 254 -11.70 0.21 6.94
C ALA A 254 -12.53 -0.33 8.13
N GLU A 255 -13.04 0.55 9.00
CA GLU A 255 -13.93 0.17 10.11
C GLU A 255 -15.31 -0.28 9.65
N GLY A 256 -15.86 0.33 8.59
CA GLY A 256 -17.17 -0.01 8.03
C GLY A 256 -17.16 -1.16 7.02
N GLU A 257 -15.98 -1.67 6.67
CA GLU A 257 -15.79 -2.67 5.62
C GLU A 257 -15.57 -4.08 6.19
N HIS A 258 -16.04 -5.08 5.44
CA HIS A 258 -15.97 -6.50 5.81
C HIS A 258 -15.33 -7.37 4.70
N PRO A 259 -14.02 -7.20 4.42
CA PRO A 259 -13.33 -7.89 3.32
C PRO A 259 -12.81 -9.28 3.71
N GLU A 260 -13.23 -9.87 4.84
CA GLU A 260 -12.67 -11.11 5.36
C GLU A 260 -12.74 -12.27 4.36
N ALA A 261 -13.86 -12.39 3.62
CA ALA A 261 -14.04 -13.40 2.58
C ALA A 261 -13.06 -13.22 1.41
N GLN A 262 -12.96 -11.99 0.89
CA GLN A 262 -12.05 -11.63 -0.20
C GLN A 262 -10.59 -11.96 0.18
N LEU A 263 -10.17 -11.49 1.37
CA LEU A 263 -8.82 -11.73 1.90
C LEU A 263 -8.54 -13.20 2.16
N TYR A 264 -9.53 -13.98 2.61
CA TYR A 264 -9.40 -15.41 2.79
C TYR A 264 -9.16 -16.13 1.46
N PHE A 265 -9.91 -15.77 0.40
CA PHE A 265 -9.68 -16.34 -0.93
C PHE A 265 -8.32 -15.97 -1.49
N TYR A 266 -7.85 -14.74 -1.29
CA TYR A 266 -6.48 -14.36 -1.64
C TYR A 266 -5.43 -15.21 -0.93
N ALA A 267 -5.60 -15.48 0.37
CA ALA A 267 -4.71 -16.38 1.09
C ALA A 267 -4.75 -17.82 0.56
N LEU A 268 -5.93 -18.35 0.24
CA LEU A 268 -6.06 -19.67 -0.39
C LEU A 268 -5.33 -19.73 -1.75
N ALA A 269 -5.54 -18.72 -2.59
CA ALA A 269 -4.92 -18.63 -3.91
C ALA A 269 -3.38 -18.58 -3.80
N ILE A 270 -2.85 -17.72 -2.92
CA ILE A 270 -1.41 -17.66 -2.65
C ILE A 270 -0.91 -19.01 -2.14
N SER A 271 -1.57 -19.60 -1.14
CA SER A 271 -1.14 -20.88 -0.58
C SER A 271 -1.10 -21.98 -1.65
N PHE A 272 -2.14 -22.07 -2.48
CA PHE A 272 -2.26 -23.07 -3.53
C PHE A 272 -1.19 -22.91 -4.62
N ARG A 273 -1.03 -21.69 -5.15
CA ARG A 273 -0.11 -21.37 -6.27
C ARG A 273 1.36 -21.39 -5.86
N THR A 274 1.66 -21.05 -4.62
CA THR A 274 3.04 -20.81 -4.16
C THR A 274 3.56 -21.87 -3.18
N LYS A 275 2.68 -22.77 -2.71
CA LYS A 275 2.95 -23.76 -1.66
C LYS A 275 3.33 -23.17 -0.30
N VAL A 276 3.11 -21.86 -0.09
CA VAL A 276 3.24 -21.25 1.24
C VAL A 276 2.11 -21.77 2.14
N PRO A 277 2.40 -22.37 3.31
CA PRO A 277 1.36 -22.86 4.20
C PRO A 277 0.48 -21.71 4.72
N LEU A 278 -0.83 -21.93 4.87
CA LEU A 278 -1.77 -20.92 5.40
C LEU A 278 -1.36 -20.40 6.78
N GLN A 279 -0.64 -21.19 7.59
CA GLN A 279 -0.13 -20.79 8.90
C GLN A 279 0.92 -19.67 8.81
N LYS A 280 1.64 -19.58 7.68
CA LYS A 280 2.60 -18.51 7.36
C LYS A 280 1.95 -17.32 6.64
N ILE A 281 0.63 -17.33 6.45
CA ILE A 281 -0.10 -16.24 5.81
C ILE A 281 -0.87 -15.46 6.87
N LYS A 282 -0.84 -14.13 6.76
CA LYS A 282 -1.69 -13.19 7.49
C LYS A 282 -2.49 -12.38 6.49
N CYS A 283 -3.74 -12.12 6.83
CA CYS A 283 -4.63 -11.28 6.05
C CYS A 283 -4.89 -10.00 6.82
N ALA A 284 -4.92 -8.87 6.13
CA ALA A 284 -5.19 -7.59 6.75
C ALA A 284 -5.91 -6.63 5.81
N TRP A 285 -6.72 -5.77 6.40
CA TRP A 285 -7.22 -4.58 5.72
C TRP A 285 -7.00 -3.35 6.59
N PHE A 286 -6.82 -2.21 5.97
CA PHE A 286 -6.41 -1.01 6.68
C PHE A 286 -6.77 0.28 5.94
N ASP A 287 -6.77 1.37 6.71
CA ASP A 287 -6.80 2.74 6.22
C ASP A 287 -5.77 3.61 6.96
N GLU A 288 -5.86 4.94 6.84
CA GLU A 288 -4.98 5.88 7.53
C GLU A 288 -5.08 5.89 9.06
N SER A 289 -6.10 5.25 9.63
CA SER A 289 -6.50 5.33 11.03
C SER A 289 -6.41 3.98 11.74
N VAL A 290 -6.68 2.87 11.05
CA VAL A 290 -6.79 1.54 11.63
C VAL A 290 -6.17 0.47 10.72
N TYR A 291 -5.72 -0.63 11.34
CA TYR A 291 -5.22 -1.83 10.70
C TYR A 291 -5.82 -3.05 11.40
N TYR A 292 -6.60 -3.84 10.65
CA TYR A 292 -7.15 -5.10 11.10
C TYR A 292 -6.31 -6.25 10.56
N GLU A 293 -6.04 -7.26 11.39
CA GLU A 293 -5.27 -8.43 10.99
C GLU A 293 -5.95 -9.71 11.49
N PHE A 294 -5.91 -10.77 10.68
CA PHE A 294 -6.30 -12.10 11.11
C PHE A 294 -5.45 -13.19 10.45
N SER A 295 -5.51 -14.40 11.02
CA SER A 295 -4.89 -15.59 10.45
C SER A 295 -5.93 -16.40 9.66
N PRO A 296 -5.78 -16.56 8.32
CA PRO A 296 -6.70 -17.36 7.51
C PRO A 296 -6.71 -18.84 7.95
N ALA A 297 -5.60 -19.38 8.44
CA ALA A 297 -5.54 -20.74 8.99
C ALA A 297 -6.45 -20.99 10.20
N LYS A 298 -6.91 -19.93 10.87
CA LYS A 298 -7.83 -19.99 12.02
C LYS A 298 -9.26 -19.57 11.67
N ALA A 299 -9.54 -19.29 10.39
CA ALA A 299 -10.85 -18.87 9.94
C ALA A 299 -11.87 -20.02 10.03
N ARG A 300 -13.08 -19.71 10.46
CA ARG A 300 -14.23 -20.61 10.36
C ARG A 300 -15.03 -20.19 9.13
N VAL A 301 -15.21 -21.11 8.20
CA VAL A 301 -15.76 -20.83 6.88
C VAL A 301 -17.03 -21.63 6.68
N SER A 302 -18.09 -20.96 6.22
CA SER A 302 -19.33 -21.59 5.80
C SER A 302 -19.82 -20.99 4.49
N TYR A 303 -20.19 -21.86 3.56
CA TYR A 303 -20.77 -21.45 2.29
C TYR A 303 -22.25 -21.12 2.53
N PRO A 304 -22.74 -19.94 2.11
CA PRO A 304 -24.16 -19.61 2.24
C PRO A 304 -25.00 -20.62 1.44
N GLY A 305 -25.91 -21.30 2.12
CA GLY A 305 -27.03 -22.02 1.48
C GLY A 305 -26.82 -23.48 1.08
N LYS A 306 -26.28 -24.35 1.95
CA LYS A 306 -26.59 -25.79 1.92
C LYS A 306 -26.65 -26.38 3.33
N GLU A 307 -27.87 -26.68 3.78
CA GLU A 307 -28.13 -27.92 4.54
C GLU A 307 -27.66 -29.13 3.73
#